data_AF-A0A3C1YVU1-F1
#
_entry.id   AF-A0A3C1YVU1-F1
#
_cell.length_a   1.000
_cell.length_b   1.000
_cell.length_c   1.000
_cell.angle_alpha   90.00
_cell.angle_beta   90.00
_cell.angle_gamma   90.00
#
_symmetry.space_group_name_H-M   'P 1'
#
loop_
_entity.id
_entity.type
_entity.pdbx_description
1 polymer ?
#
loop_
_entity_poly.entity_id
_entity_poly.type
_entity_poly.pdbx_seq_one_letter_code
_entity_poly.pdbx_strand_id
1 'polypeptide(L)'
;MLMLMTGPSPAVGWDRPSLSPTLSGIERTSLYLLAGDYRRALEACEQGIQHRPSAETYLHLTYVYQAIDAYLEQLSRDESWMAVEQLYLNLAYRHTEDLVDPPGGLARMAKEMIQTSVRQQADVSAAMAVRLNKAVSDRLWQEQTQWRNAHPTTWWQAFPDAWMR
;
A
#
# COMPACT_ATOMS: atom_id res chain seq x y z
N MET A 1 -49.70 24.72 31.36
CA MET A 1 -49.15 23.64 32.21
C MET A 1 -49.58 22.34 31.53
N LEU A 2 -48.76 21.54 30.83
CA LEU A 2 -47.31 21.35 30.69
C LEU A 2 -46.99 21.22 29.18
N MET A 3 -45.88 21.81 28.71
CA MET A 3 -45.26 21.51 27.41
C MET A 3 -44.50 20.18 27.51
N LEU A 4 -44.71 19.26 26.56
CA LEU A 4 -43.80 18.13 26.32
C LEU A 4 -43.10 18.35 24.98
N MET A 5 -41.82 18.73 25.09
CA MET A 5 -40.85 18.81 24.00
C MET A 5 -40.33 17.39 23.72
N THR A 6 -40.70 16.79 22.59
CA THR A 6 -40.01 15.61 22.06
C THR A 6 -38.81 16.08 21.25
N GLY A 7 -37.63 16.02 21.87
CA GLY A 7 -36.35 16.30 21.21
C GLY A 7 -35.96 15.19 20.22
N PRO A 8 -35.21 15.51 19.15
CA PRO A 8 -34.73 14.51 18.21
C PRO A 8 -33.53 13.74 18.78
N SER A 9 -33.53 12.42 18.53
CA SER A 9 -32.42 11.50 18.79
C SER A 9 -31.12 11.96 18.12
N PRO A 10 -29.95 11.87 18.78
CA PRO A 10 -28.68 12.03 18.09
C PRO A 10 -28.40 10.79 17.24
N ALA A 11 -28.36 10.98 15.92
CA ALA A 11 -27.75 10.02 15.00
C ALA A 11 -26.27 9.87 15.40
N VAL A 12 -25.90 8.67 15.85
CA VAL A 12 -24.50 8.27 16.03
C VAL A 12 -23.89 8.16 14.64
N GLY A 13 -23.32 9.27 14.18
CA GLY A 13 -22.40 9.26 13.05
C GLY A 13 -21.14 8.55 13.50
N TRP A 14 -20.85 7.40 12.89
CA TRP A 14 -19.50 6.85 12.93
C TRP A 14 -18.61 7.78 12.11
N ASP A 15 -18.07 8.80 12.77
CA ASP A 15 -16.94 9.55 12.27
C ASP A 15 -15.78 8.56 12.12
N ARG A 16 -15.64 8.05 10.89
CA ARG A 16 -14.36 7.51 10.44
C ARG A 16 -13.34 8.63 10.66
N PRO A 17 -12.20 8.38 11.34
CA PRO A 17 -11.18 9.40 11.46
C PRO A 17 -10.78 9.84 10.06
N SER A 18 -11.22 11.02 9.67
CA SER A 18 -10.77 11.69 8.46
C SER A 18 -9.34 12.10 8.75
N LEU A 19 -8.39 11.37 8.16
CA LEU A 19 -6.99 11.77 8.13
C LEU A 19 -6.94 13.21 7.62
N SER A 20 -6.35 14.11 8.42
CA SER A 20 -6.36 15.55 8.25
C SER A 20 -6.06 15.99 6.80
N PRO A 21 -6.70 17.06 6.30
CA PRO A 21 -6.56 17.53 4.90
C PRO A 21 -5.18 18.12 4.54
N THR A 22 -4.18 17.97 5.40
CA THR A 22 -2.84 18.58 5.25
C THR A 22 -1.74 17.61 4.81
N LEU A 23 -1.95 16.29 4.85
CA LEU A 23 -0.92 15.34 4.43
C LEU A 23 -0.83 15.25 2.91
N SER A 24 0.38 15.40 2.38
CA SER A 24 0.71 15.13 0.99
C SER A 24 0.42 13.67 0.63
N GLY A 25 0.26 13.39 -0.66
CA GLY A 25 -0.03 12.04 -1.15
C GLY A 25 1.01 11.01 -0.71
N ILE A 26 2.30 11.38 -0.71
CA ILE A 26 3.38 10.50 -0.28
C ILE A 26 3.37 10.25 1.24
N GLU A 27 3.07 11.25 2.06
CA GLU A 27 2.97 11.09 3.52
C GLU A 27 1.83 10.14 3.90
N ARG A 28 0.67 10.27 3.25
CA ARG A 28 -0.43 9.33 3.42
C ARG A 28 -0.01 7.90 3.06
N THR A 29 0.62 7.70 1.90
CA THR A 29 1.10 6.37 1.50
C THR A 29 2.13 5.83 2.50
N SER A 30 3.03 6.68 3.01
CA SER A 30 4.03 6.29 4.01
C SER A 30 3.38 5.78 5.31
N LEU A 31 2.32 6.44 5.78
CA LEU A 31 1.58 5.98 6.96
C LEU A 31 0.92 4.61 6.73
N TYR A 32 0.39 4.37 5.53
CA TYR A 32 -0.20 3.08 5.19
C TYR A 32 0.85 1.96 5.06
N LEU A 33 2.04 2.26 4.51
CA LEU A 33 3.16 1.32 4.49
C LEU A 33 3.60 0.94 5.90
N LEU A 34 3.75 1.92 6.79
CA LEU A 34 4.12 1.66 8.19
C LEU A 34 3.07 0.81 8.91
N ALA A 35 1.79 1.00 8.59
CA ALA A 35 0.69 0.22 9.14
C ALA A 35 0.53 -1.16 8.49
N GLY A 36 1.26 -1.47 7.42
CA GLY A 36 1.06 -2.68 6.61
C GLY A 36 -0.26 -2.71 5.83
N ASP A 37 -0.98 -1.58 5.73
CA ASP A 37 -2.22 -1.46 4.96
C ASP A 37 -1.92 -1.18 3.48
N TYR A 38 -1.41 -2.19 2.79
CA TYR A 38 -0.98 -2.08 1.40
C TYR A 38 -2.12 -1.74 0.42
N ARG A 39 -3.36 -2.13 0.73
CA ARG A 39 -4.53 -1.75 -0.08
C ARG A 39 -4.68 -0.22 -0.09
N ARG A 40 -4.67 0.41 1.09
CA ARG A 40 -4.77 1.87 1.17
C ARG A 40 -3.53 2.59 0.64
N ALA A 41 -2.34 1.98 0.78
CA ALA A 41 -1.12 2.52 0.19
C ALA A 41 -1.21 2.60 -1.34
N LEU A 42 -1.70 1.53 -1.98
CA LEU A 42 -1.95 1.52 -3.43
C LEU A 42 -3.02 2.53 -3.84
N GLU A 43 -4.16 2.57 -3.15
CA GLU A 43 -5.23 3.55 -3.42
C GLU A 43 -4.74 5.00 -3.31
N ALA A 44 -3.89 5.30 -2.32
CA ALA A 44 -3.30 6.63 -2.16
C ALA A 44 -2.34 6.99 -3.31
N CYS A 45 -1.53 6.04 -3.77
CA CYS A 45 -0.68 6.23 -4.95
C CYS A 45 -1.50 6.45 -6.22
N GLU A 46 -2.55 5.64 -6.45
CA GLU A 46 -3.43 5.78 -7.61
C GLU A 46 -4.14 7.14 -7.63
N GLN A 47 -4.64 7.60 -6.47
CA GLN A 47 -5.20 8.95 -6.35
C GLN A 47 -4.16 10.03 -6.66
N GLY A 48 -2.91 9.87 -6.21
CA GLY A 48 -1.80 10.77 -6.54
C GLY A 48 -1.55 10.85 -8.05
N ILE A 49 -1.54 9.72 -8.74
CA ILE A 49 -1.39 9.63 -10.19
C ILE A 49 -2.58 10.29 -10.90
N GLN A 50 -3.80 10.04 -10.45
CA GLN A 50 -5.01 10.66 -11.03
C GLN A 50 -5.01 12.18 -10.89
N HIS A 51 -4.52 12.69 -9.76
CA HIS A 51 -4.48 14.13 -9.51
C HIS A 51 -3.37 14.83 -10.29
N ARG A 52 -2.16 14.27 -10.27
CA ARG A 52 -1.00 14.84 -10.96
C ARG A 52 -0.03 13.72 -11.38
N PRO A 53 -0.17 13.17 -12.59
CA PRO A 53 0.71 12.11 -13.05
C PRO A 53 2.13 12.66 -13.24
N SER A 54 3.10 12.03 -12.59
CA SER A 54 4.53 12.38 -12.69
C SER A 54 5.41 11.16 -12.48
N ALA A 55 6.69 11.26 -12.86
CA ALA A 55 7.67 10.20 -12.63
C ALA A 55 7.76 9.80 -11.15
N GLU A 56 7.70 10.79 -10.24
CA GLU A 56 7.65 10.57 -8.78
C GLU A 56 6.45 9.72 -8.38
N THR A 57 5.24 10.09 -8.81
CA THR A 57 4.01 9.35 -8.43
C THR A 57 3.99 7.91 -8.93
N TYR A 58 4.49 7.66 -10.15
CA TYR A 58 4.61 6.30 -10.68
C TYR A 58 5.70 5.51 -9.96
N LEU A 59 6.81 6.14 -9.58
CA LEU A 59 7.85 5.46 -8.83
C LEU A 59 7.44 5.15 -7.38
N HIS A 60 6.67 6.03 -6.73
CA HIS A 60 6.07 5.73 -5.44
C HIS A 60 5.17 4.50 -5.53
N LEU A 61 4.37 4.39 -6.61
CA LEU A 61 3.57 3.20 -6.87
C LEU A 61 4.45 1.94 -7.09
N THR A 62 5.50 2.04 -7.91
CA THR A 62 6.49 0.96 -8.09
C THR A 62 7.08 0.51 -6.76
N TYR A 63 7.42 1.45 -5.90
CA TYR A 63 7.99 1.17 -4.58
C TYR A 63 7.00 0.39 -3.71
N VAL A 64 5.72 0.79 -3.68
CA VAL A 64 4.68 0.08 -2.91
C VAL A 64 4.54 -1.36 -3.39
N TYR A 65 4.53 -1.62 -4.70
CA TYR A 65 4.50 -3.01 -5.21
C TYR A 65 5.71 -3.84 -4.78
N GLN A 66 6.91 -3.25 -4.83
CA GLN A 66 8.11 -3.94 -4.37
C GLN A 66 8.10 -4.15 -2.86
N ALA A 67 7.54 -3.21 -2.09
CA ALA A 67 7.37 -3.35 -0.65
C ALA A 67 6.41 -4.50 -0.30
N ILE A 68 5.34 -4.70 -1.09
CA ILE A 68 4.45 -5.86 -0.95
C ILE A 68 5.20 -7.17 -1.17
N ASP A 69 6.02 -7.30 -2.23
CA ASP A 69 6.81 -8.52 -2.48
C ASP A 69 7.78 -8.81 -1.32
N ALA A 70 8.43 -7.76 -0.79
CA ALA A 70 9.36 -7.89 0.33
C ALA A 70 8.65 -8.28 1.64
N TYR A 71 7.51 -7.67 1.94
CA TYR A 71 6.71 -8.04 3.10
C TYR A 71 6.17 -9.47 3.00
N LEU A 72 5.70 -9.86 1.81
CA LEU A 72 5.25 -11.21 1.55
C LEU A 72 6.38 -12.24 1.72
N GLU A 73 7.60 -11.91 1.32
CA GLU A 73 8.77 -12.75 1.56
C GLU A 73 9.10 -12.83 3.05
N GLN A 74 8.99 -11.73 3.81
CA GLN A 74 9.13 -11.74 5.26
C GLN A 74 8.09 -12.65 5.93
N LEU A 75 6.81 -12.53 5.58
CA LEU A 75 5.75 -13.39 6.10
C LEU A 75 6.00 -14.87 5.80
N SER A 76 6.54 -15.17 4.62
CA SER A 76 6.90 -16.52 4.23
C SER A 76 8.07 -17.08 5.03
N ARG A 77 9.04 -16.25 5.41
CA ARG A 77 10.18 -16.65 6.26
C ARG A 77 9.76 -16.88 7.70
N ASP A 78 8.81 -16.09 8.17
CA ASP A 78 8.24 -16.18 9.51
C ASP A 78 7.15 -17.28 9.60
N GLU A 79 7.01 -18.12 8.57
CA GLU A 79 5.99 -19.18 8.42
C GLU A 79 4.55 -18.70 8.72
N SER A 80 4.31 -17.41 8.51
CA SER A 80 3.07 -16.72 8.85
C SER A 80 2.04 -16.85 7.72
N TRP A 81 1.67 -18.08 7.40
CA TRP A 81 0.81 -18.42 6.25
C TRP A 81 -0.59 -17.82 6.33
N MET A 82 -1.15 -17.66 7.54
CA MET A 82 -2.42 -16.97 7.75
C MET A 82 -2.34 -15.48 7.38
N ALA A 83 -1.22 -14.81 7.68
CA ALA A 83 -1.02 -13.41 7.30
C ALA A 83 -0.85 -13.24 5.78
N VAL A 84 -0.24 -14.22 5.10
CA VAL A 84 -0.15 -14.25 3.63
C VAL A 84 -1.53 -14.30 2.99
N GLU A 85 -2.40 -15.17 3.50
CA GLU A 85 -3.77 -15.30 3.03
C GLU A 85 -4.59 -14.03 3.29
N GLN A 86 -4.49 -13.46 4.50
CA GLN A 86 -5.14 -12.19 4.81
C GLN A 86 -4.65 -11.06 3.90
N LEU A 87 -3.35 -11.00 3.60
CA LEU A 87 -2.80 -10.05 2.63
C LEU A 87 -3.39 -10.27 1.23
N TYR A 88 -3.50 -11.52 0.78
CA TYR A 88 -4.15 -11.85 -0.49
C TYR A 88 -5.60 -11.39 -0.52
N LEU A 89 -6.39 -11.73 0.50
CA LEU A 89 -7.79 -11.30 0.59
C LEU A 89 -7.90 -9.78 0.60
N ASN A 90 -7.07 -9.08 1.37
CA ASN A 90 -7.06 -7.61 1.42
C ASN A 90 -6.73 -6.96 0.07
N LEU A 91 -5.84 -7.57 -0.73
CA LEU A 91 -5.48 -7.08 -2.06
C LEU A 91 -6.51 -7.51 -3.13
N ALA A 92 -7.15 -8.67 -2.97
CA ALA A 92 -8.09 -9.26 -3.91
C ALA A 92 -9.55 -8.83 -3.71
N TYR A 93 -9.88 -8.19 -2.58
CA TYR A 93 -11.27 -7.87 -2.21
C TYR A 93 -11.93 -6.81 -3.11
N ARG A 94 -12.41 -7.29 -4.27
CA ARG A 94 -13.76 -7.00 -4.78
C ARG A 94 -14.69 -8.23 -4.76
N HIS A 95 -14.21 -9.42 -4.38
CA HIS A 95 -15.06 -10.60 -4.23
C HIS A 95 -14.53 -11.48 -3.10
N THR A 96 -15.39 -11.76 -2.12
CA THR A 96 -15.16 -12.84 -1.14
C THR A 96 -16.30 -13.79 -1.16
N GLU A 97 -15.95 -15.06 -1.27
CA GLU A 97 -16.73 -16.13 -0.70
C GLU A 97 -15.75 -17.08 0.01
N ASP A 98 -16.03 -17.24 1.29
CA ASP A 98 -15.84 -18.43 2.13
C ASP A 98 -14.45 -19.08 2.22
N LEU A 99 -13.69 -18.74 3.27
CA LEU A 99 -12.52 -19.51 3.66
C LEU A 99 -12.57 -19.85 5.16
N VAL A 100 -13.01 -21.07 5.42
CA VAL A 100 -12.70 -21.84 6.64
C VAL A 100 -11.38 -22.56 6.38
N ASP A 101 -10.36 -22.21 7.18
CA ASP A 101 -8.99 -22.75 7.31
C ASP A 101 -8.31 -23.34 6.06
N PRO A 102 -7.27 -22.67 5.52
CA PRO A 102 -6.38 -23.36 4.60
C PRO A 102 -5.22 -24.10 5.27
N PRO A 103 -5.11 -25.42 5.07
CA PRO A 103 -3.79 -26.05 5.10
C PRO A 103 -2.91 -25.42 4.01
N GLY A 104 -1.60 -25.37 4.23
CA GLY A 104 -0.59 -24.56 3.52
C GLY A 104 -0.46 -24.64 1.99
N GLY A 105 -1.43 -25.21 1.26
CA GLY A 105 -1.58 -25.11 -0.19
C GLY A 105 -2.13 -23.76 -0.67
N LEU A 106 -3.19 -23.22 -0.05
CA LEU A 106 -3.76 -21.93 -0.50
C LEU A 106 -2.84 -20.76 -0.17
N ALA A 107 -2.15 -20.77 0.98
CA ALA A 107 -1.22 -19.71 1.33
C ALA A 107 -0.01 -19.62 0.37
N ARG A 108 0.47 -20.76 -0.15
CA ARG A 108 1.52 -20.78 -1.18
C ARG A 108 1.01 -20.28 -2.53
N MET A 109 -0.20 -20.68 -2.92
CA MET A 109 -0.83 -20.17 -4.14
C MET A 109 -1.09 -18.66 -4.04
N ALA A 110 -1.60 -18.19 -2.90
CA ALA A 110 -1.79 -16.78 -2.58
C ALA A 110 -0.47 -16.01 -2.68
N LYS A 111 0.61 -16.55 -2.11
CA LYS A 111 1.96 -15.99 -2.27
C LYS A 111 2.32 -15.84 -3.75
N GLU A 112 2.28 -16.92 -4.53
CA GLU A 112 2.66 -16.89 -5.95
C GLU A 112 1.80 -15.92 -6.78
N MET A 113 0.49 -15.87 -6.53
CA MET A 113 -0.43 -14.94 -7.19
C MET A 113 -0.11 -13.48 -6.88
N ILE A 114 0.11 -13.15 -5.59
CA ILE A 114 0.53 -11.80 -5.20
C ILE A 114 1.88 -11.47 -5.87
N GLN A 115 2.89 -12.33 -5.71
CA GLN A 115 4.25 -12.08 -6.24
C GLN A 115 4.23 -11.81 -7.74
N THR A 116 3.49 -12.61 -8.49
CA THR A 116 3.38 -12.44 -9.96
C THR A 116 2.72 -11.10 -10.29
N SER A 117 1.59 -10.80 -9.64
CA SER A 117 0.85 -9.55 -9.89
C SER A 117 1.66 -8.32 -9.52
N VAL A 118 2.25 -8.26 -8.32
CA VAL A 118 3.00 -7.07 -7.88
C VAL A 118 4.25 -6.83 -8.69
N ARG A 119 4.94 -7.89 -9.15
CA ARG A 119 6.10 -7.75 -10.06
C ARG A 119 5.68 -7.19 -11.41
N GLN A 120 4.62 -7.73 -12.00
CA GLN A 120 4.09 -7.22 -13.27
C GLN A 120 3.68 -5.74 -13.15
N GLN A 121 2.99 -5.37 -12.07
CA GLN A 121 2.56 -3.98 -11.87
C GLN A 121 3.73 -3.05 -11.52
N ALA A 122 4.75 -3.53 -10.81
CA ALA A 122 6.00 -2.81 -10.59
C ALA A 122 6.70 -2.50 -11.91
N ASP A 123 6.80 -3.46 -12.81
CA ASP A 123 7.43 -3.27 -14.13
C ASP A 123 6.68 -2.24 -14.98
N VAL A 124 5.34 -2.33 -15.02
CA VAL A 124 4.49 -1.38 -15.75
C VAL A 124 4.65 0.03 -15.18
N SER A 125 4.54 0.20 -13.87
CA SER A 125 4.67 1.51 -13.22
C SER A 125 6.08 2.10 -13.37
N ALA A 126 7.13 1.28 -13.27
CA ALA A 126 8.50 1.72 -13.48
C ALA A 126 8.72 2.20 -14.92
N ALA A 127 8.21 1.46 -15.91
CA ALA A 127 8.29 1.86 -17.31
C ALA A 127 7.55 3.18 -17.57
N MET A 128 6.41 3.42 -16.90
CA MET A 128 5.69 4.69 -16.98
C MET A 128 6.49 5.85 -16.37
N ALA A 129 7.18 5.63 -15.25
CA ALA A 129 8.06 6.63 -14.65
C ALA A 129 9.19 7.03 -15.62
N VAL A 130 9.91 6.05 -16.20
CA VAL A 130 10.97 6.30 -17.21
C VAL A 130 10.43 7.15 -18.36
N ARG A 131 9.26 6.77 -18.89
CA ARG A 131 8.62 7.43 -20.04
C ARG A 131 8.28 8.88 -19.78
N LEU A 132 7.85 9.21 -18.56
CA LEU A 132 7.51 10.58 -18.19
C LEU A 132 8.74 11.45 -17.96
N ASN A 133 9.73 10.93 -17.22
CA ASN A 133 10.98 11.67 -16.98
C ASN A 133 12.12 10.74 -16.54
N LYS A 134 12.90 10.27 -17.51
CA LYS A 134 14.04 9.38 -17.25
C LYS A 134 15.05 9.94 -16.23
N ALA A 135 15.37 11.23 -16.29
CA ALA A 135 16.39 11.81 -15.41
C ALA A 135 15.95 11.82 -13.93
N VAL A 136 14.70 12.21 -13.68
CA VAL A 136 14.10 12.15 -12.34
C VAL A 136 14.04 10.71 -11.85
N SER A 137 13.55 9.83 -12.71
CA SER A 137 13.44 8.40 -12.48
C SER A 137 14.79 7.75 -12.12
N ASP A 138 15.86 8.02 -12.87
CA ASP A 138 17.22 7.54 -12.60
C ASP A 138 17.73 7.99 -11.22
N ARG A 139 17.53 9.26 -10.88
CA ARG A 139 17.88 9.79 -9.55
C ARG A 139 17.15 9.04 -8.45
N LEU A 140 15.84 8.89 -8.58
CA LEU A 140 15.04 8.25 -7.54
C LEU A 140 15.38 6.76 -7.40
N TRP A 141 15.69 6.02 -8.49
CA TRP A 141 16.19 4.63 -8.36
C TRP A 141 17.52 4.55 -7.60
N GLN A 142 18.42 5.52 -7.80
CA GLN A 142 19.66 5.59 -7.02
C GLN A 142 19.36 5.81 -5.53
N GLU A 143 18.47 6.75 -5.21
CA GLU A 143 18.03 7.03 -3.84
C GLU A 143 17.37 5.80 -3.20
N GLN A 144 16.51 5.08 -3.93
CA GLN A 144 15.92 3.82 -3.49
C GLN A 144 16.98 2.75 -3.23
N THR A 145 17.97 2.62 -4.11
CA THR A 145 19.05 1.64 -3.98
C THR A 145 19.89 1.93 -2.73
N GLN A 146 20.21 3.20 -2.49
CA GLN A 146 20.91 3.63 -1.28
C GLN A 146 20.09 3.33 -0.03
N TRP A 147 18.78 3.63 -0.05
CA TRP A 147 17.87 3.34 1.04
C TRP A 147 17.82 1.84 1.39
N ARG A 148 17.71 0.98 0.37
CA ARG A 148 17.71 -0.48 0.56
C ARG A 148 19.01 -1.00 1.14
N ASN A 149 20.15 -0.45 0.71
CA ASN A 149 21.45 -0.83 1.26
C ASN A 149 21.60 -0.39 2.72
N ALA A 150 21.03 0.76 3.10
CA ALA A 150 21.03 1.24 4.47
C ALA A 150 20.04 0.49 5.38
N HIS A 151 18.94 -0.03 4.82
CA HIS A 151 17.85 -0.70 5.56
C HIS A 151 17.56 -2.11 5.01
N PRO A 152 18.52 -3.04 5.03
CA PRO A 152 18.45 -4.30 4.28
C PRO A 152 17.24 -5.18 4.64
N THR A 153 16.76 -5.10 5.88
CA THR A 153 15.64 -5.93 6.38
C THR A 153 14.32 -5.18 6.51
N THR A 154 14.34 -3.84 6.54
CA THR A 154 13.18 -3.00 6.90
C THR A 154 12.85 -1.92 5.87
N TRP A 155 13.60 -1.81 4.77
CA TRP A 155 13.39 -0.75 3.77
C TRP A 155 11.94 -0.65 3.31
N TRP A 156 11.22 -1.77 3.20
CA TRP A 156 9.85 -1.86 2.70
C TRP A 156 8.79 -1.26 3.65
N GLN A 157 9.16 -0.88 4.87
CA GLN A 157 8.23 -0.31 5.86
C GLN A 157 8.00 1.20 5.69
N ALA A 158 8.89 1.89 4.99
CA ALA A 158 8.82 3.34 4.79
C ALA A 158 9.45 3.74 3.46
N PHE A 159 9.16 4.96 2.99
CA PHE A 159 9.87 5.53 1.84
C PHE A 159 11.28 6.00 2.22
N PRO A 160 12.20 6.15 1.25
CA PRO A 160 13.44 6.89 1.45
C PRO A 160 13.18 8.29 2.00
N ASP A 161 13.92 8.69 3.04
CA ASP A 161 13.82 10.04 3.64
C ASP A 161 14.03 11.16 2.60
N ALA A 162 14.79 10.88 1.54
CA ALA A 162 15.02 11.81 0.44
C ALA A 162 13.73 12.18 -0.31
N TRP A 163 12.71 11.32 -0.29
CA TRP A 163 11.45 11.52 -1.00
C TRP A 163 10.40 12.25 -0.14
N MET A 164 10.58 12.27 1.17
CA MET A 164 9.65 12.85 2.15
C MET A 164 9.87 14.36 2.38
N ARG A 165 10.53 15.06 1.44
CA ARG A 165 10.93 16.46 1.56
C ARG A 165 10.01 17.42 0.82
#